data_AF-A0A349SGB0-F1
#
_entry.id   AF-A0A349SGB0-F1
#
_cell.length_a   1.000
_cell.length_b   1.000
_cell.length_c   1.000
_cell.angle_alpha   90.00
_cell.angle_beta   90.00
_cell.angle_gamma   90.00
#
_symmetry.space_group_name_H-M   'P 1'
#
loop_
_entity.id
_entity.type
_entity.pdbx_description
1 polymer ?
#
loop_
_entity_poly.entity_id
_entity_poly.type
_entity_poly.pdbx_seq_one_letter_code
_entity_poly.pdbx_strand_id
1 'polypeptide(L)' 'MPQYNEPSSAPTNWPDRKRLALSIVVNVEEGAEQSVQDGDPRPEPVDELGVVLRKPQRNLANESNYRYGI' A
#
# COMPACT_ATOMS: atom_id res chain seq x y z
N MET A 1 7.03 12.22 -15.59
CA MET A 1 7.37 11.52 -14.34
C MET A 1 7.72 12.57 -13.30
N PRO A 2 6.99 12.71 -12.18
CA PRO A 2 7.22 13.81 -11.25
C PRO A 2 8.48 13.60 -10.39
N GLN A 3 9.16 14.72 -10.13
CA GLN A 3 10.44 14.89 -9.43
C GLN A 3 10.34 14.64 -7.91
N TYR A 4 10.19 13.39 -7.47
CA TYR A 4 10.07 13.10 -6.02
C TYR A 4 11.40 13.00 -5.25
N ASN A 5 12.56 13.13 -5.90
CA ASN A 5 13.85 12.82 -5.28
C ASN A 5 14.84 13.99 -5.14
N GLU A 6 14.43 15.22 -5.43
CA GLU A 6 15.28 16.37 -5.13
C GLU A 6 15.07 16.78 -3.67
N PRO A 7 16.12 16.81 -2.82
CA PRO A 7 15.99 17.32 -1.48
C PRO A 7 15.52 18.78 -1.54
N SER A 8 14.48 19.11 -0.77
CA SER A 8 14.05 20.50 -0.59
C SER A 8 15.24 21.36 -0.20
N SER A 9 15.57 22.34 -1.04
CA SER A 9 16.65 23.31 -0.80
C SER A 9 16.28 24.37 0.23
N ALA A 10 14.99 24.46 0.60
CA ALA A 10 14.51 25.39 1.61
C ALA A 10 14.77 24.85 3.02
N PRO A 11 15.28 25.66 3.96
CA PRO A 11 15.37 25.26 5.36
C PRO A 11 13.97 24.95 5.89
N THR A 12 13.73 23.69 6.25
CA THR A 12 12.47 23.26 6.84
C THR A 12 12.38 23.78 8.26
N ASN A 13 11.75 24.96 8.43
CA ASN A 13 11.40 25.48 9.74
C ASN A 13 10.08 24.85 10.18
N TRP A 14 10.15 23.71 10.88
CA TRP A 14 8.98 23.17 11.57
C TRP A 14 8.46 24.17 12.61
N PRO A 15 7.14 24.19 12.91
CA PRO A 15 6.60 24.98 14.02
C PRO A 15 7.46 24.83 15.28
N ASP A 16 7.64 25.92 16.02
CA ASP A 16 8.48 25.98 17.23
C ASP A 16 9.95 25.54 17.05
N ARG A 17 10.50 25.60 15.83
CA ARG A 17 11.87 25.20 15.50
C ARG A 17 12.19 23.75 15.93
N LYS A 18 11.19 22.86 15.86
CA LYS A 18 11.40 21.44 16.15
C LYS A 18 12.36 20.81 15.14
N ARG A 19 13.14 19.83 15.61
CA ARG A 19 14.19 19.17 14.81
C ARG A 19 13.71 17.93 14.05
N LEU A 20 12.49 17.47 14.34
CA LEU A 20 11.85 16.31 13.75
C LEU A 20 10.37 16.63 13.55
N ALA A 21 9.85 16.32 12.36
CA ALA A 21 8.42 16.12 12.15
C ALA A 21 8.20 14.63 11.91
N LEU A 22 7.21 14.07 12.60
CA LEU A 22 6.77 12.69 12.44
C LEU A 22 5.34 12.71 11.91
N SER A 23 5.11 12.04 10.78
CA SER A 23 3.78 11.76 10.28
C SER A 23 3.57 10.26 10.37
N ILE A 24 2.60 9.85 11.18
CA ILE A 24 2.14 8.46 11.25
C ILE A 24 0.89 8.40 10.39
N VAL A 25 0.95 7.60 9.33
CA VAL A 25 -0.18 7.34 8.44
C VAL A 25 -0.61 5.90 8.66
N VAL A 26 -1.91 5.69 8.84
CA VAL A 26 -2.50 4.37 9.00
C VAL A 26 -3.43 4.15 7.82
N ASN A 27 -3.09 3.20 6.97
CA ASN A 27 -3.96 2.75 5.89
C ASN A 27 -5.02 1.83 6.48
N VAL A 28 -6.26 2.00 6.03
CA VAL A 28 -7.40 1.13 6.37
C VAL A 28 -8.01 0.67 5.05
N GLU A 29 -7.35 -0.30 4.44
CA GLU A 29 -7.68 -0.87 3.13
C GLU A 29 -7.95 -2.37 3.23
N GLU A 30 -7.65 -2.95 4.38
CA GLU A 30 -7.69 -4.38 4.63
C GLU A 30 -9.13 -4.90 4.68
N GLY A 31 -9.46 -5.86 3.81
CA GLY A 31 -10.83 -6.29 3.53
C GLY A 31 -11.52 -5.54 2.39
N ALA A 32 -10.85 -4.59 1.74
CA ALA A 32 -11.32 -3.87 0.54
C ALA A 32 -10.41 -4.10 -0.68
N GLU A 33 -9.52 -5.09 -0.62
CA GLU A 33 -8.70 -5.54 -1.74
C GLU A 33 -9.54 -6.07 -2.91
N GLN A 34 -9.00 -6.05 -4.13
CA GLN A 34 -9.64 -6.74 -5.25
C GLN A 34 -9.80 -8.23 -4.94
N SER A 35 -11.04 -8.69 -4.96
CA SER A 35 -11.41 -10.02 -4.52
C SER A 35 -12.40 -10.65 -5.50
N VAL A 36 -12.04 -11.82 -6.01
CA VAL A 36 -12.93 -12.62 -6.85
C VAL A 36 -14.19 -13.04 -6.07
N GLN A 37 -14.13 -13.12 -4.73
CA GLN A 37 -15.32 -13.41 -3.90
C GLN A 37 -16.34 -12.28 -3.96
N ASP A 38 -15.86 -11.05 -4.09
CA ASP A 38 -16.68 -9.84 -4.12
C ASP A 38 -17.11 -9.45 -5.55
N GLY A 39 -16.69 -10.24 -6.54
CA GLY A 39 -17.08 -10.12 -7.95
C GLY A 39 -16.05 -9.42 -8.83
N ASP A 40 -14.86 -9.13 -8.30
CA ASP A 40 -13.79 -8.52 -9.09
C ASP A 40 -13.24 -9.48 -10.16
N PRO A 41 -12.77 -8.94 -11.31
CA PRO A 41 -12.32 -9.77 -12.43
C PRO A 41 -11.05 -10.57 -12.12
N ARG A 42 -10.30 -10.20 -11.09
CA ARG A 42 -9.04 -10.80 -10.68
C ARG A 42 -8.72 -10.45 -9.23
N PRO A 43 -7.92 -11.27 -8.52
CA PRO A 43 -7.43 -10.90 -7.21
C PRO A 43 -6.43 -9.73 -7.28
N GLU A 44 -6.29 -9.01 -6.17
CA GLU A 44 -5.26 -7.98 -6.00
C GLU A 44 -3.86 -8.60 -6.25
N PRO A 45 -2.96 -7.91 -6.98
CA PRO A 45 -1.57 -8.32 -7.11
C PRO A 45 -0.89 -8.43 -5.75
N VAL A 46 -0.06 -9.45 -5.57
CA VAL A 46 0.90 -9.47 -4.45
C VAL A 46 2.07 -8.59 -4.85
N ASP A 47 2.19 -7.39 -4.26
CA ASP A 47 3.20 -6.41 -4.65
C ASP A 47 4.62 -6.90 -4.27
N GLU A 48 4.77 -7.57 -3.14
CA GLU A 48 6.05 -8.05 -2.60
C GLU A 48 6.66 -9.23 -3.38
N LEU A 49 5.83 -9.99 -4.09
CA LEU A 49 6.25 -11.19 -4.83
C LEU A 49 6.07 -11.05 -6.36
N GLY A 50 5.42 -9.98 -6.83
CA GLY A 50 5.11 -9.77 -8.24
C GLY A 50 4.21 -10.85 -8.85
N VAL A 51 3.50 -11.61 -8.02
CA VAL A 51 2.65 -12.73 -8.46
C VAL A 51 1.24 -12.21 -8.73
N VAL A 52 0.79 -12.35 -9.97
CA VAL A 52 -0.57 -11.99 -10.39
C VAL A 52 -1.24 -13.17 -11.06
N LEU A 53 -2.33 -13.64 -10.48
CA LEU A 53 -3.22 -14.58 -11.16
C LEU A 53 -4.03 -13.82 -12.21
N ARG A 54 -3.80 -14.12 -13.49
CA ARG A 54 -4.51 -13.48 -14.62
C ARG A 54 -5.87 -14.12 -14.94
N LYS A 55 -6.23 -15.19 -14.22
CA LYS A 55 -7.52 -15.87 -14.35
C LYS A 55 -8.42 -15.43 -13.18
N PRO A 56 -9.75 -15.47 -13.32
CA PRO A 56 -10.70 -15.18 -12.24
C PRO A 56 -10.72 -16.35 -11.25
N GLN A 57 -9.58 -16.55 -10.57
CA GLN A 57 -9.36 -17.61 -9.60
C GLN A 57 -8.84 -16.96 -8.33
N ARG A 58 -9.40 -17.42 -7.21
CA ARG A 58 -9.00 -16.98 -5.87
C ARG A 58 -7.54 -17.32 -5.58
N ASN A 59 -6.87 -16.42 -4.86
CA ASN A 59 -5.51 -16.61 -4.38
C ASN A 59 -5.53 -16.69 -2.86
N LEU A 60 -5.85 -17.88 -2.32
CA LEU A 60 -6.07 -18.06 -0.88
C LEU A 60 -4.88 -17.68 -0.01
N ALA A 61 -3.66 -17.86 -0.53
CA ALA A 61 -2.45 -17.45 0.17
C ALA A 61 -2.30 -15.93 0.25
N ASN A 62 -2.72 -15.19 -0.79
CA ASN A 62 -2.75 -13.73 -0.73
C ASN A 62 -3.88 -13.24 0.17
N GLU A 63 -5.07 -13.84 0.04
CA GLU A 63 -6.24 -13.49 0.86
C GLU A 63 -6.01 -13.72 2.36
N SER A 64 -5.14 -14.67 2.75
CA SER A 64 -4.75 -14.81 4.16
C SER A 64 -3.86 -13.68 4.66
N ASN A 65 -2.99 -13.13 3.81
CA ASN A 65 -2.15 -11.98 4.18
C ASN A 65 -3.03 -10.78 4.52
N TYR A 66 -4.07 -10.59 3.72
CA TYR A 66 -5.04 -9.54 3.94
C TYR A 66 -5.82 -9.75 5.26
N ARG A 67 -6.37 -10.95 5.47
CA ARG A 67 -7.18 -11.21 6.68
C ARG A 67 -6.41 -11.26 7.99
N TYR A 68 -5.16 -11.72 7.95
CA TYR A 68 -4.43 -12.09 9.16
C TYR A 68 -3.05 -11.43 9.28
N GLY A 69 -2.64 -10.64 8.28
CA GLY A 69 -1.28 -10.12 8.16
C GLY A 69 -0.30 -11.17 7.63
N ILE A 70 0.89 -10.68 7.28
CA ILE A 70 2.11 -11.48 7.10
C ILE A 70 2.76 -11.79 8.44
#